data_AF-A0A3Q2WQW9-F1
#
_entry.id   AF-A0A3Q2WQW9-F1
#
_cell.length_a   1.000
_cell.length_b   1.000
_cell.length_c   1.000
_cell.angle_alpha   90.00
_cell.angle_beta   90.00
_cell.angle_gamma   90.00
#
_symmetry.space_group_name_H-M   'P 1'
#
loop_
_entity.id
_entity.type
_entity.pdbx_description
1 polymer ?
#
loop_
_entity_poly.entity_id
_entity_poly.type
_entity_poly.pdbx_seq_one_letter_code
_entity_poly.pdbx_strand_id
1 'polypeptide(L)'
;MATGVDQAAGMSLVVFSLVLFTYYSVWVIILPFVDSDHFLHKYFLPREYSVILPGIAAVILLICIGAFTVVIMWKNRKPKKAD
;
A
#
# COMPACT_ATOMS: atom_id res chain seq x y z
N MET A 1 -1.05 23.94 -19.57
CA MET A 1 0.35 23.88 -19.07
C MET A 1 0.27 23.58 -17.59
N ALA A 2 0.99 22.57 -17.08
CA ALA A 2 1.06 22.33 -15.65
C ALA A 2 1.70 23.56 -14.98
N THR A 3 1.12 24.05 -13.89
CA THR A 3 1.69 25.19 -13.16
C THR A 3 2.99 24.76 -12.48
N GLY A 4 3.89 25.70 -12.17
CA GLY A 4 5.13 25.38 -11.46
C GLY A 4 4.89 24.66 -10.11
N VAL A 5 3.72 24.90 -9.51
CA VAL A 5 3.26 24.24 -8.28
C VAL A 5 2.91 22.77 -8.53
N ASP A 6 2.22 22.47 -9.62
CA ASP A 6 1.90 21.09 -10.02
C ASP A 6 3.18 20.27 -10.29
N GLN A 7 4.18 20.90 -10.92
CA GLN A 7 5.47 20.27 -11.20
C GLN A 7 6.26 20.00 -9.91
N ALA A 8 6.29 20.95 -8.98
CA ALA A 8 6.94 20.78 -7.69
C ALA A 8 6.28 19.67 -6.85
N ALA A 9 4.94 19.62 -6.83
CA ALA A 9 4.18 18.56 -6.16
C ALA A 9 4.42 17.19 -6.80
N GLY A 10 4.46 17.10 -8.13
CA GLY A 10 4.82 15.86 -8.81
C GLY A 10 6.23 15.39 -8.46
N MET A 11 7.20 16.31 -8.45
CA MET A 11 8.59 15.98 -8.13
C MET A 11 8.78 15.56 -6.67
N SER A 12 8.06 16.19 -5.73
CA SER A 12 8.11 15.78 -4.32
C SER A 12 7.53 14.37 -4.12
N LEU A 13 6.43 14.05 -4.80
CA LEU A 13 5.85 12.70 -4.77
C LEU A 13 6.80 11.65 -5.36
N VAL A 14 7.51 11.97 -6.44
CA VAL A 14 8.50 11.06 -7.05
C VAL A 14 9.66 10.80 -6.08
N VAL A 15 10.25 11.86 -5.50
CA VAL A 15 11.36 11.71 -4.55
C VAL A 15 10.91 10.93 -3.32
N PHE A 16 9.74 11.26 -2.77
CA PHE A 16 9.17 10.55 -1.64
C PHE A 16 8.95 9.06 -1.94
N SER A 17 8.38 8.74 -3.10
CA SER A 17 8.18 7.37 -3.57
C SER A 17 9.51 6.62 -3.71
N LEU A 18 10.53 7.27 -4.26
CA LEU A 18 11.85 6.67 -4.46
C LEU A 18 12.54 6.33 -3.13
N VAL A 19 12.40 7.20 -2.12
CA VAL A 19 12.89 6.95 -0.76
C VAL A 19 12.17 5.74 -0.14
N LEU A 20 10.83 5.72 -0.17
CA LEU A 20 10.05 4.60 0.35
C LEU A 20 10.38 3.29 -0.36
N PHE A 21 10.47 3.32 -1.69
CA PHE A 21 10.81 2.15 -2.50
C PHE A 21 12.20 1.61 -2.16
N THR A 22 13.19 2.49 -1.99
CA THR A 22 14.55 2.10 -1.62
C THR A 22 14.56 1.49 -0.22
N TYR A 23 13.93 2.15 0.76
CA TYR A 23 13.83 1.63 2.12
C TYR A 23 13.20 0.23 2.14
N TYR A 24 12.07 0.07 1.45
CA TYR A 24 11.37 -1.21 1.39
C TYR A 24 12.16 -2.28 0.63
N SER A 25 12.87 -1.92 -0.45
CA SER A 25 13.72 -2.85 -1.20
C SER A 25 14.90 -3.34 -0.36
N VAL A 26 15.57 -2.46 0.38
CA VAL A 26 16.63 -2.85 1.32
C VAL A 26 16.06 -3.78 2.39
N TRP A 27 14.86 -3.46 2.90
CA TRP A 27 14.23 -4.26 3.93
C TRP A 27 13.88 -5.68 3.47
N VAL A 28 13.31 -5.84 2.27
CA VAL A 28 12.87 -7.15 1.75
C VAL A 28 14.02 -7.95 1.15
N ILE A 29 14.92 -7.30 0.40
CA ILE A 29 15.92 -7.97 -0.41
C ILE A 29 17.25 -8.09 0.34
N ILE A 30 17.69 -7.04 1.02
CA ILE A 30 19.05 -7.01 1.61
C ILE A 30 19.05 -7.55 3.04
N LEU A 31 18.12 -7.10 3.88
CA LEU A 31 18.05 -7.52 5.29
C LEU A 31 18.09 -9.04 5.51
N PRO A 32 17.47 -9.92 4.67
CA PRO A 32 17.53 -11.35 4.92
C PRO A 32 18.94 -11.97 4.87
N PHE A 33 19.89 -11.30 4.20
CA PHE A 33 21.28 -11.74 4.06
C PHE A 33 22.24 -11.06 5.06
N VAL A 34 21.74 -10.16 5.89
CA VAL A 34 22.51 -9.45 6.92
C VAL A 34 22.43 -10.20 8.23
N ASP A 35 23.55 -10.30 8.97
CA ASP A 35 23.59 -10.93 10.28
C ASP A 35 22.65 -10.26 11.29
N SER A 36 22.09 -11.07 12.19
CA SER A 36 21.12 -10.61 13.18
C SER A 36 21.69 -9.60 14.20
N ASP A 37 23.00 -9.61 14.42
CA ASP A 37 23.69 -8.66 15.33
C ASP A 37 24.03 -7.32 14.65
N HIS A 38 23.80 -7.20 13.34
CA HIS A 38 24.14 -5.99 12.59
C HIS A 38 23.21 -4.84 12.96
N PHE A 39 23.79 -3.63 13.08
CA PHE A 39 23.05 -2.40 13.43
C PHE A 39 21.86 -2.08 12.52
N LEU A 40 21.82 -2.63 11.30
CA LEU A 40 20.73 -2.43 10.35
C LEU A 40 19.40 -2.95 10.91
N HIS A 41 19.42 -4.04 11.69
CA HIS A 41 18.22 -4.57 12.34
C HIS A 41 17.56 -3.60 13.34
N LYS A 42 18.24 -2.53 13.77
CA LYS A 42 17.63 -1.46 14.59
C LYS A 42 16.84 -0.44 13.77
N TYR A 43 17.14 -0.31 12.49
CA TYR A 43 16.48 0.64 11.59
C TYR A 43 15.30 0.02 10.84
N PHE A 44 15.25 -1.32 10.76
CA PHE A 44 14.18 -2.06 10.10
C PHE A 44 13.31 -2.79 11.12
N LEU A 45 12.02 -2.92 10.80
CA LEU A 45 11.14 -3.80 11.58
C LEU A 45 11.56 -5.28 11.39
N PRO A 46 11.16 -6.17 12.31
CA PRO A 46 11.37 -7.60 12.15
C PRO A 46 10.88 -8.10 10.78
N ARG A 47 11.59 -9.09 10.23
CA ARG A 47 11.40 -9.60 8.86
C ARG A 47 9.94 -9.93 8.52
N GLU A 48 9.22 -10.51 9.47
CA GLU A 48 7.81 -10.90 9.30
C GLU A 48 6.93 -9.74 8.81
N TYR A 49 7.21 -8.53 9.28
CA TYR A 49 6.43 -7.35 8.92
C TYR A 49 6.61 -6.92 7.46
N SER A 50 7.73 -7.30 6.83
CA SER A 50 7.94 -7.02 5.41
C SER A 50 6.92 -7.76 4.52
N VAL A 51 6.41 -8.90 4.96
CA VAL A 51 5.37 -9.67 4.24
C VAL A 51 3.97 -9.32 4.74
N ILE A 52 3.82 -9.08 6.04
CA ILE A 52 2.52 -8.74 6.65
C ILE A 52 2.01 -7.39 6.15
N LEU A 53 2.86 -6.38 5.98
CA LEU A 53 2.43 -5.03 5.63
C LEU A 53 1.72 -4.97 4.25
N PRO A 54 2.30 -5.53 3.15
CA PRO A 54 1.57 -5.65 1.89
C PRO A 54 0.35 -6.57 1.99
N GLY A 55 0.42 -7.63 2.80
CA GLY A 55 -0.69 -8.56 3.01
C GLY A 55 -1.92 -7.85 3.58
N ILE A 56 -1.73 -7.03 4.63
CA ILE A 56 -2.81 -6.23 5.21
C ILE A 56 -3.35 -5.22 4.19
N ALA A 57 -2.47 -4.54 3.44
CA ALA A 57 -2.91 -3.59 2.41
C ALA A 57 -3.78 -4.28 1.33
N ALA A 58 -3.41 -5.48 0.90
CA ALA A 58 -4.19 -6.28 -0.04
C ALA A 58 -5.55 -6.69 0.53
N VAL A 59 -5.60 -7.12 1.79
CA VAL A 59 -6.86 -7.48 2.47
C VAL A 59 -7.78 -6.27 2.59
N ILE A 60 -7.26 -5.11 2.99
CA ILE A 60 -8.03 -3.86 3.06
C ILE A 60 -8.59 -3.51 1.69
N LEU A 61 -7.78 -3.59 0.63
CA LEU A 61 -8.23 -3.32 -0.73
C LEU A 61 -9.37 -4.26 -1.14
N LEU A 62 -9.26 -5.56 -0.86
CA LEU A 62 -10.30 -6.54 -1.14
C LEU A 62 -11.60 -6.25 -0.38
N ILE A 63 -11.51 -5.87 0.89
CA ILE A 63 -12.67 -5.48 1.69
C ILE A 63 -13.31 -4.23 1.10
N CYS A 64 -12.52 -3.23 0.70
CA CYS A 64 -13.02 -2.02 0.06
C CYS A 64 -13.79 -2.33 -1.24
N ILE A 65 -13.23 -3.19 -2.10
CA ILE A 65 -13.89 -3.62 -3.34
C ILE A 65 -15.20 -4.37 -3.00
N GLY A 66 -15.15 -5.34 -2.09
CA GLY A 66 -16.32 -6.11 -1.69
C GLY A 66 -17.44 -5.24 -1.10
N ALA A 67 -17.09 -4.31 -0.20
CA ALA A 67 -18.03 -3.36 0.37
C ALA A 67 -18.65 -2.47 -0.70
N PHE A 68 -17.84 -1.94 -1.62
CA PHE A 68 -18.32 -1.14 -2.75
C PHE A 68 -19.33 -1.93 -3.61
N THR A 69 -19.00 -3.17 -3.97
CA THR A 69 -19.90 -4.03 -4.75
C THR A 69 -21.22 -4.29 -4.02
N VAL A 70 -21.18 -4.62 -2.73
CA VAL A 70 -22.38 -4.86 -1.92
C VAL A 70 -23.27 -3.61 -1.85
N VAL A 71 -22.68 -2.44 -1.64
CA VAL A 71 -23.41 -1.15 -1.59
C VAL A 71 -24.10 -0.87 -2.92
N ILE A 72 -23.41 -1.05 -4.04
CA ILE A 72 -23.98 -0.84 -5.39
C ILE A 72 -25.11 -1.83 -5.67
N MET A 73 -24.92 -3.12 -5.34
CA MET A 73 -25.96 -4.14 -5.52
C MET A 73 -27.20 -3.85 -4.70
N TRP A 74 -27.05 -3.41 -3.44
CA TRP A 74 -28.18 -3.04 -2.59
C TRP A 74 -28.93 -1.86 -3.21
N LYS A 75 -28.22 -0.78 -3.57
CA LYS A 75 -28.82 0.43 -4.14
C LYS A 75 -29.58 0.15 -5.45
N ASN A 76 -29.15 -0.85 -6.22
CA ASN A 76 -29.76 -1.21 -7.50
C ASN A 76 -30.87 -2.28 -7.40
N ARG A 77 -31.20 -2.80 -6.20
CA ARG A 77 -32.34 -3.72 -6.05
C ARG A 77 -33.66 -2.97 -6.29
N LYS A 78 -34.31 -3.20 -7.43
CA LYS A 78 -35.72 -2.82 -7.63
C LYS A 78 -36.61 -3.74 -6.80
N PRO A 79 -37.64 -3.22 -6.09
CA PRO A 79 -38.62 -4.08 -5.46
C PRO A 79 -39.30 -4.90 -6.56
N LYS A 80 -39.27 -6.23 -6.41
CA LYS A 80 -40.01 -7.12 -7.29
C LYS A 80 -41.49 -6.83 -7.03
N LYS A 81 -42.19 -6.20 -7.99
CA LYS A 81 -43.65 -6.16 -7.95
C LYS A 81 -44.11 -7.62 -7.97
N ALA A 82 -44.69 -8.07 -6.87
CA ALA A 82 -45.45 -9.31 -6.84
C ALA A 82 -46.69 -9.06 -7.71
N ASP A 83 -46.81 -9.81 -8.80
CA ASP A 83 -48.04 -9.97 -9.56
C ASP A 83 -48.91 -11.01 -8.84
#